data_AF-A0A1V9BDW0-F1
#
_entry.id   AF-A0A1V9BDW0-F1
#
_cell.length_a   1.000
_cell.length_b   1.000
_cell.length_c   1.000
_cell.angle_alpha   90.00
_cell.angle_beta   90.00
_cell.angle_gamma   90.00
#
_symmetry.space_group_name_H-M   'P 1'
#
loop_
_entity.id
_entity.type
_entity.pdbx_description
1 polymer ?
#
loop_
_entity_poly.entity_id
_entity_poly.type
_entity_poly.pdbx_seq_one_letter_code
_entity_poly.pdbx_strand_id
1 'polypeptide(L)'
;MERVRLSTRQEHALKWLKREYSVEEIMENFVNLNDLRMRSELEKLETLTPEQFALALCGWYEVNDEEKRKEKWAKLGRQVNEFKRGDIVYSRYHGFGVYIGEEEMMPFGENGYKWMRPVDLFELELIAPVESRFDIE
;
A
#
# COMPACT_ATOMS: atom_id res chain seq x y z
N MET A 1 21.03 8.26 -16.97
CA MET A 1 19.55 8.25 -16.99
C MET A 1 19.07 8.67 -15.61
N GLU A 2 18.20 9.68 -15.57
CA GLU A 2 17.53 10.10 -14.33
C GLU A 2 16.60 8.98 -13.84
N ARG A 3 16.44 8.81 -12.52
CA ARG A 3 15.54 7.79 -11.95
C ARG A 3 14.09 8.23 -12.09
N VAL A 4 13.20 7.29 -12.33
CA VAL A 4 11.75 7.58 -12.39
C VAL A 4 11.26 7.90 -10.98
N ARG A 5 10.56 9.01 -10.80
CA ARG A 5 9.97 9.35 -9.51
C ARG A 5 8.60 8.71 -9.38
N LEU A 6 8.46 7.81 -8.42
CA LEU A 6 7.19 7.20 -8.08
C LEU A 6 6.63 7.81 -6.79
N SER A 7 5.30 7.95 -6.75
CA SER A 7 4.60 8.05 -5.48
C SER A 7 4.63 6.71 -4.75
N THR A 8 4.39 6.74 -3.45
CA THR A 8 4.21 5.51 -2.65
C THR A 8 3.14 4.60 -3.27
N ARG A 9 2.02 5.16 -3.74
CA ARG A 9 0.93 4.39 -4.35
C ARG A 9 1.37 3.65 -5.62
N GLN A 10 2.17 4.30 -6.46
CA GLN A 10 2.72 3.70 -7.67
C GLN A 10 3.75 2.61 -7.36
N GLU A 11 4.64 2.85 -6.40
CA GLU A 11 5.61 1.82 -6.00
C GLU A 11 4.90 0.55 -5.50
N HIS A 12 3.85 0.71 -4.71
CA HIS A 12 3.09 -0.40 -4.17
C HIS A 12 2.40 -1.22 -5.27
N ALA A 13 1.75 -0.54 -6.21
CA ALA A 13 1.16 -1.18 -7.38
C ALA A 13 2.21 -1.98 -8.17
N LEU A 14 3.39 -1.38 -8.38
CA LEU A 14 4.50 -2.02 -9.08
C LEU A 14 5.02 -3.27 -8.35
N LYS A 15 5.17 -3.21 -7.02
CA LYS A 15 5.61 -4.35 -6.19
C LYS A 15 4.59 -5.49 -6.21
N TRP A 16 3.30 -5.18 -6.11
CA TRP A 16 2.24 -6.18 -6.19
C TRP A 16 2.23 -6.86 -7.56
N LEU A 17 2.28 -6.07 -8.64
CA LEU A 17 2.32 -6.60 -10.01
C LEU A 17 3.50 -7.57 -10.20
N LYS A 18 4.71 -7.17 -9.77
CA LYS A 18 5.92 -8.00 -9.86
C LYS A 18 5.92 -9.24 -8.96
N ARG A 19 5.04 -9.30 -7.95
CA ARG A 19 4.87 -10.48 -7.09
C ARG A 19 3.95 -11.52 -7.72
N GLU A 20 2.89 -11.06 -8.38
CA GLU A 20 1.81 -11.90 -8.90
C GLU A 20 2.01 -12.29 -10.37
N TYR A 21 2.77 -11.51 -11.15
CA TYR A 21 2.90 -11.66 -12.60
C TYR A 21 4.35 -11.53 -13.09
N SER A 22 4.62 -12.07 -14.28
CA SER A 22 5.90 -11.86 -14.97
C SER A 22 6.01 -10.45 -15.55
N VAL A 23 7.23 -9.98 -15.79
CA VAL A 23 7.48 -8.64 -16.37
C VAL A 23 6.87 -8.53 -17.77
N GLU A 24 6.93 -9.61 -18.54
CA GLU A 24 6.36 -9.71 -19.88
C GLU A 24 4.83 -9.52 -19.85
N GLU A 25 4.13 -10.24 -18.98
CA GLU A 25 2.67 -10.11 -18.81
C GLU A 25 2.28 -8.69 -18.36
N ILE A 26 3.05 -8.09 -17.46
CA ILE A 26 2.79 -6.73 -16.97
C ILE A 26 2.95 -5.71 -18.09
N MET A 27 4.02 -5.81 -18.89
CA MET A 27 4.25 -4.89 -20.01
C MET A 27 3.18 -5.00 -21.09
N GLU A 28 2.79 -6.22 -21.46
CA GLU A 28 1.74 -6.46 -22.45
C GLU A 28 0.40 -5.88 -22.01
N ASN A 29 0.08 -6.00 -20.72
CA ASN A 29 -1.16 -5.48 -20.14
C ASN A 29 -1.13 -3.97 -19.86
N PHE A 30 0.03 -3.37 -19.60
CA PHE A 30 0.12 -1.91 -19.44
C PHE A 30 -0.21 -1.17 -20.74
N VAL A 31 0.22 -1.71 -21.89
CA VAL A 31 -0.03 -1.10 -23.20
C VAL A 31 -1.48 -1.27 -23.64
N ASN A 32 -2.09 -2.43 -23.35
CA ASN A 32 -3.41 -2.78 -23.89
C ASN A 32 -4.56 -2.72 -22.87
N LEU A 33 -4.27 -2.61 -21.55
CA LEU A 33 -5.22 -2.61 -20.43
C LEU A 33 -6.28 -3.73 -20.51
N ASN A 34 -5.88 -4.93 -20.97
CA ASN A 34 -6.81 -6.01 -21.31
C ASN A 34 -7.21 -6.90 -20.12
N ASP A 35 -6.33 -7.15 -19.14
CA ASP A 35 -6.68 -7.99 -17.97
C ASP A 35 -7.32 -7.17 -16.85
N LEU A 36 -8.62 -7.43 -16.60
CA LEU A 36 -9.40 -6.83 -15.52
C LEU A 36 -8.79 -7.06 -14.12
N ARG A 37 -7.97 -8.11 -13.94
CA ARG A 37 -7.30 -8.43 -12.67
C ARG A 37 -6.12 -7.52 -12.36
N MET A 38 -5.44 -7.01 -13.40
CA MET A 38 -4.30 -6.10 -13.26
C MET A 38 -4.73 -4.63 -13.36
N ARG A 39 -5.89 -4.38 -13.97
CA ARG A 39 -6.40 -3.05 -14.29
C ARG A 39 -6.35 -2.07 -13.12
N SER A 40 -6.78 -2.46 -11.93
CA SER A 40 -6.77 -1.56 -10.76
C SER A 40 -5.38 -1.09 -10.36
N GLU A 41 -4.35 -1.92 -10.56
CA GLU A 41 -2.96 -1.56 -10.27
C GLU A 41 -2.31 -0.82 -11.44
N LEU A 42 -2.61 -1.21 -12.68
CA LEU A 42 -2.12 -0.53 -13.88
C LEU A 42 -2.67 0.89 -14.00
N GLU A 43 -3.93 1.13 -13.62
CA GLU A 43 -4.53 2.48 -13.56
C GLU A 43 -3.78 3.38 -12.57
N LYS A 44 -3.19 2.84 -11.48
CA LYS A 44 -2.37 3.64 -10.56
C LYS A 44 -1.06 4.11 -11.20
N LEU A 45 -0.64 3.45 -12.28
CA LEU A 45 0.61 3.67 -13.01
C LEU A 45 0.38 4.39 -14.35
N GLU A 46 -0.87 4.72 -14.71
CA GLU A 46 -1.24 5.30 -16.01
C GLU A 46 -0.58 6.66 -16.30
N THR A 47 -0.13 7.36 -15.26
CA THR A 47 0.55 8.66 -15.38
C THR A 47 2.02 8.53 -15.82
N LEU A 48 2.57 7.31 -15.85
CA LEU A 48 3.91 7.03 -16.37
C LEU A 48 3.85 6.84 -17.88
N THR A 49 4.82 7.39 -18.61
CA THR A 49 5.01 7.00 -20.02
C THR A 49 5.46 5.53 -20.11
N PRO A 50 5.29 4.86 -21.26
CA PRO A 50 5.78 3.49 -21.44
C PRO A 50 7.27 3.32 -21.10
N GLU A 51 8.10 4.30 -21.43
CA GLU A 51 9.54 4.29 -21.10
C GLU A 51 9.78 4.43 -19.60
N GLN A 52 9.04 5.31 -18.92
CA GLN A 52 9.11 5.47 -17.47
C GLN A 52 8.62 4.20 -16.74
N PHE A 53 7.55 3.59 -17.25
CA PHE A 53 7.01 2.35 -16.71
C PHE A 53 8.02 1.19 -16.87
N ALA A 54 8.64 1.04 -18.04
CA ALA A 54 9.68 0.04 -18.28
C ALA A 54 10.90 0.26 -17.36
N LEU A 55 11.37 1.50 -17.20
CA LEU A 55 12.45 1.83 -16.26
C LEU A 55 12.08 1.50 -14.82
N ALA A 56 10.84 1.82 -14.40
CA ALA A 56 10.34 1.49 -13.08
C ALA A 56 10.29 -0.03 -12.84
N LEU A 57 9.79 -0.81 -13.80
CA LEU A 57 9.79 -2.29 -13.73
C LEU A 57 11.19 -2.87 -13.54
N CYS A 58 12.19 -2.29 -14.21
CA CYS A 58 13.60 -2.63 -14.05
C CYS A 58 14.22 -2.17 -12.71
N GLY A 59 13.45 -1.54 -11.83
CA GLY A 59 13.91 -1.04 -10.53
C GLY A 59 14.61 0.31 -10.59
N TRP A 60 14.54 1.02 -11.73
CA TRP A 60 15.21 2.31 -11.92
C TRP A 60 14.34 3.49 -11.49
N TYR A 61 13.93 3.48 -10.22
CA TYR A 61 13.04 4.50 -9.67
C TYR A 61 13.48 4.99 -8.28
N GLU A 62 12.92 6.11 -7.84
CA GLU A 62 13.01 6.65 -6.48
C GLU A 62 11.60 7.01 -5.98
N VAL A 63 11.37 6.91 -4.67
CA VAL A 63 10.04 7.19 -4.08
C VAL A 63 10.09 8.52 -3.35
N ASN A 64 9.35 9.51 -3.85
CA ASN A 64 9.43 10.91 -3.42
C ASN A 64 8.93 11.18 -1.97
N ASP A 65 8.39 10.17 -1.28
CA ASP A 65 7.80 10.29 0.06
C ASP A 65 8.51 9.47 1.14
N GLU A 66 9.57 8.74 0.79
CA GLU A 66 10.17 7.77 1.70
C GLU A 66 10.83 8.45 2.91
N GLU A 67 11.50 9.59 2.72
CA GLU A 67 12.16 10.33 3.81
C GLU A 67 11.16 10.94 4.79
N LYS A 68 10.10 11.60 4.30
CA LYS A 68 9.04 12.15 5.16
C LYS A 68 8.30 11.05 5.91
N ARG A 69 8.09 9.89 5.27
CA ARG A 69 7.51 8.71 5.92
C ARG A 69 8.47 8.21 7.00
N LYS A 70 9.75 7.99 6.69
CA LYS A 70 10.77 7.59 7.66
C LYS A 70 10.84 8.55 8.84
N GLU A 71 10.79 9.87 8.61
CA GLU A 71 10.79 10.88 9.66
C GLU A 71 9.55 10.81 10.56
N LYS A 72 8.35 10.63 9.98
CA LYS A 72 7.11 10.46 10.75
C LYS A 72 7.17 9.22 11.64
N TRP A 73 7.60 8.08 11.10
CA TRP A 73 7.73 6.82 11.85
C TRP A 73 8.85 6.89 12.90
N ALA A 74 9.97 7.55 12.59
CA ALA A 74 11.06 7.78 13.54
C ALA A 74 10.63 8.62 14.75
N LYS A 75 9.75 9.63 14.57
CA LYS A 75 9.17 10.40 15.69
C LYS A 75 8.32 9.54 16.63
N LEU A 76 7.78 8.42 16.12
CA LEU A 76 7.05 7.43 16.92
C LEU A 76 7.98 6.39 17.56
N GLY A 77 9.29 6.43 17.28
CA GLY A 77 10.24 5.43 17.73
C GLY A 77 10.04 4.06 17.06
N ARG A 78 9.55 4.04 15.82
CA ARG A 78 9.15 2.83 15.09
C ARG A 78 9.74 2.78 13.68
N GLN A 79 9.91 1.58 13.12
CA GLN A 79 10.24 1.39 11.71
C GLN A 79 9.04 1.70 10.82
N VAL A 80 9.29 2.02 9.55
CA VAL A 80 8.21 2.26 8.57
C VAL A 80 7.36 1.00 8.44
N ASN A 81 6.05 1.14 8.65
CA ASN A 81 5.05 0.05 8.65
C ASN A 81 5.14 -0.90 9.84
N GLU A 82 5.80 -0.50 10.93
CA GLU A 82 5.77 -1.22 12.19
C GLU A 82 4.47 -0.92 12.96
N PHE A 83 3.40 -1.59 12.56
CA PHE A 83 2.12 -1.53 13.27
C PHE A 83 2.18 -2.39 14.53
N LYS A 84 1.60 -1.89 15.62
CA LYS A 84 1.45 -2.61 16.89
C LYS A 84 -0.01 -2.84 17.20
N ARG A 85 -0.28 -3.89 17.96
CA ARG A 85 -1.59 -4.10 18.57
C ARG A 85 -2.00 -2.85 19.34
N GLY A 86 -3.23 -2.41 19.16
CA GLY A 86 -3.69 -1.16 19.75
C GLY A 86 -3.74 0.02 18.79
N ASP A 87 -3.04 -0.05 17.65
CA ASP A 87 -3.02 1.05 16.69
C ASP A 87 -4.39 1.26 16.02
N ILE A 88 -4.74 2.52 15.81
CA ILE A 88 -5.84 2.91 14.93
C ILE A 88 -5.23 3.22 13.57
N VAL A 89 -5.71 2.56 12.54
CA VAL A 89 -5.24 2.71 11.16
C VAL A 89 -6.41 3.07 10.25
N TYR A 90 -6.16 3.79 9.17
CA TYR A 90 -7.09 3.94 8.07
C TYR A 90 -6.79 2.86 7.03
N SER A 91 -7.79 2.05 6.67
CA SER A 91 -7.68 1.16 5.52
C SER A 91 -8.10 1.91 4.26
N ARG A 92 -7.15 2.18 3.36
CA ARG A 92 -7.45 2.85 2.09
C ARG A 92 -8.29 1.98 1.16
N TYR A 93 -8.19 0.66 1.29
CA TYR A 93 -9.00 -0.30 0.54
C TYR A 93 -10.46 -0.28 0.97
N HIS A 94 -10.70 -0.28 2.28
CA HIS A 94 -12.05 -0.32 2.82
C HIS A 94 -12.69 1.06 2.99
N GLY A 95 -11.90 2.12 3.00
CA GLY A 95 -12.38 3.50 3.11
C GLY A 95 -12.76 3.92 4.54
N PHE A 96 -12.45 3.11 5.55
CA PHE A 96 -12.77 3.38 6.96
C PHE A 96 -11.60 3.06 7.91
N GLY A 97 -11.68 3.60 9.13
CA GLY A 97 -10.73 3.36 10.22
C GLY A 97 -10.90 1.96 10.82
N VAL A 98 -9.79 1.27 11.03
CA VAL A 98 -9.69 -0.10 11.57
C VAL A 98 -8.75 -0.09 12.77
N TYR A 99 -8.95 -1.03 13.70
CA TYR A 99 -8.08 -1.26 14.84
C TYR A 99 -7.18 -2.47 14.59
N ILE A 100 -5.88 -2.36 14.90
CA ILE A 100 -4.96 -3.50 14.86
C ILE A 100 -5.13 -4.31 16.16
N GLY A 101 -5.84 -5.42 16.10
CA GLY A 101 -6.07 -6.35 17.21
C GLY A 101 -5.13 -7.56 17.20
N GLU A 102 -5.37 -8.50 18.12
CA GLU A 102 -4.96 -9.90 17.90
C GLU A 102 -5.73 -10.46 16.70
N GLU A 103 -5.21 -11.53 16.11
CA GLU A 103 -5.71 -12.19 14.91
C GLU A 103 -7.13 -12.74 15.10
N GLU A 104 -8.12 -11.87 15.22
CA GLU A 104 -9.54 -12.15 15.20
C GLU A 104 -10.26 -10.88 14.73
N MET A 105 -10.99 -11.05 13.62
CA MET A 105 -11.87 -10.04 13.04
C MET A 105 -12.72 -9.38 14.13
N MET A 106 -12.78 -8.04 14.16
CA MET A 106 -13.86 -7.35 14.87
C MET A 106 -14.89 -6.80 13.88
N PRO A 107 -16.19 -7.05 14.13
CA PRO A 107 -17.26 -6.56 13.28
C PRO A 107 -17.53 -5.08 13.56
N PHE A 108 -17.76 -4.30 12.52
CA PHE A 108 -18.59 -3.10 12.64
C PHE A 108 -19.63 -3.09 11.51
N GLY A 109 -20.88 -3.35 11.90
CA GLY A 109 -22.06 -3.31 11.04
C GLY A 109 -23.02 -4.47 11.32
N GLU A 110 -24.32 -4.17 11.40
CA GLU A 110 -25.42 -5.11 11.72
C GLU A 110 -25.56 -6.33 10.78
N ASN A 111 -24.70 -6.47 9.77
CA ASN A 111 -24.80 -7.52 8.75
C ASN A 111 -23.45 -8.19 8.48
N GLY A 112 -23.19 -9.28 9.20
CA GLY A 112 -22.40 -10.43 8.71
C GLY A 112 -20.88 -10.25 8.61
N TYR A 113 -20.17 -11.20 9.22
CA TYR A 113 -18.73 -11.39 9.10
C TYR A 113 -18.23 -11.18 7.67
N LYS A 114 -17.41 -10.15 7.46
CA LYS A 114 -16.58 -10.03 6.25
C LYS A 114 -15.26 -10.71 6.56
N TRP A 115 -14.95 -11.77 5.80
CA TRP A 115 -13.59 -12.30 5.71
C TRP A 115 -12.65 -11.13 5.38
N MET A 116 -11.93 -10.61 6.37
CA MET A 116 -10.78 -9.76 6.08
C MET A 116 -9.74 -10.69 5.47
N ARG A 117 -9.63 -10.65 4.14
CA ARG A 117 -8.38 -11.03 3.49
C ARG A 117 -7.25 -10.27 4.18
N PRO A 118 -6.02 -10.82 4.25
CA PRO A 118 -4.89 -10.04 4.75
C PRO A 118 -4.86 -8.71 4.00
N VAL A 119 -5.24 -7.63 4.68
CA VAL A 119 -5.10 -6.29 4.14
C VAL A 119 -3.60 -6.13 4.06
N ASP A 120 -3.10 -5.92 2.84
CA ASP A 120 -1.67 -5.73 2.68
C ASP A 120 -1.28 -4.56 3.59
N LEU A 121 -0.31 -4.74 4.51
CA LEU A 121 0.05 -3.74 5.53
C LEU A 121 0.36 -2.36 4.90
N PHE A 122 0.69 -2.41 3.62
CA PHE A 122 0.90 -1.34 2.67
C PHE A 122 -0.33 -0.47 2.33
N GLU A 123 -1.55 -0.93 2.60
CA GLU A 123 -2.82 -0.20 2.40
C GLU A 123 -3.34 0.45 3.68
N LEU A 124 -2.58 0.32 4.77
CA LEU A 124 -2.88 0.90 6.07
C LEU A 124 -2.10 2.20 6.27
N GLU A 125 -2.80 3.19 6.81
CA GLU A 125 -2.19 4.46 7.24
C GLU A 125 -2.43 4.63 8.73
N LEU A 126 -1.35 4.79 9.51
CA LEU A 126 -1.46 4.96 10.96
C LEU A 126 -2.16 6.29 11.28
N ILE A 127 -3.31 6.23 11.95
CA ILE A 127 -4.04 7.39 12.47
C ILE A 127 -3.53 7.72 13.88
N ALA A 128 -3.51 6.72 14.77
CA ALA A 128 -3.08 6.90 16.16
C ALA A 128 -2.31 5.67 16.66
N PRO A 129 -1.04 5.84 17.10
CA PRO A 129 -0.28 4.76 17.71
C PRO A 129 -0.81 4.41 19.10
N VAL A 130 -0.75 3.13 19.46
CA VAL A 130 -1.20 2.62 20.78
C VAL A 130 -0.57 3.36 21.95
N GLU A 131 0.70 3.77 21.86
CA GLU A 131 1.41 4.45 22.95
C GLU A 131 0.89 5.87 23.22
N SER A 132 0.05 6.39 22.32
CA SER A 132 -0.57 7.72 22.44
C SER A 132 -2.07 7.66 22.78
N ARG A 133 -2.61 6.47 23.02
CA ARG A 133 -4.03 6.25 23.29
C ARG A 133 -4.32 6.37 24.78
N PHE A 134 -5.29 7.22 25.11
CA PHE A 134 -5.76 7.41 26.48
C PHE A 134 -6.81 6.39 26.91
N ASP A 135 -7.35 5.62 25.97
CA ASP A 135 -8.45 4.68 26.19
C ASP A 135 -8.01 3.23 26.41
N ILE A 136 -6.69 2.99 26.45
CA ILE A 136 -6.09 1.67 26.70
C ILE A 136 -5.24 1.80 27.98
N GLU A 137 -5.90 1.67 29.14
CA GLU A 137 -5.26 1.39 30.44
C GLU A 137 -5.44 -0.09 30.81
#